data_AF-A0A7S0QG86-F1
#
_entry.id   AF-A0A7S0QG86-F1
#
_cell.length_a   1.000
_cell.length_b   1.000
_cell.length_c   1.000
_cell.angle_alpha   90.00
_cell.angle_beta   90.00
_cell.angle_gamma   90.00
#
_symmetry.space_group_name_H-M   'P 1'
#
loop_
_entity.id
_entity.type
_entity.pdbx_description
1 polymer ?
#
loop_
_entity_poly.entity_id
_entity_poly.type
_entity_poly.pdbx_seq_one_letter_code
_entity_poly.pdbx_strand_id
1 'polypeptide(L)'
;KTEGGSSGEDSALYVSGGDAMRGWAILASRWLLVCTYIVVGSGGVFMLWKLFQVHSEPHIFGWAVAGLCTAIAIPLSLHGIHMHIVHYYSPLQRYYIRILWMVPIYALESFLALRFREQKVYLETMREAYEAY
;
A
#
# COMPACT_ATOMS: atom_id res chain seq x y z
N LYS A 1 -43.84 -23.60 -26.47
CA LYS A 1 -42.57 -24.13 -25.92
C LYS A 1 -41.42 -23.27 -26.44
N THR A 2 -41.26 -22.05 -25.95
CA THR A 2 -40.18 -21.12 -26.33
C THR A 2 -39.96 -20.10 -25.21
N GLU A 3 -39.59 -20.57 -24.01
CA GLU A 3 -39.19 -19.69 -22.88
C GLU A 3 -37.76 -20.00 -22.40
N GLY A 4 -36.97 -20.75 -23.19
CA GLY A 4 -35.62 -21.19 -22.81
C GLY A 4 -34.46 -20.32 -23.30
N GLY A 5 -34.72 -19.19 -23.97
CA GLY A 5 -33.68 -18.35 -24.61
C GLY A 5 -33.11 -17.24 -23.73
N SER A 6 -33.96 -16.53 -22.97
CA SER A 6 -33.56 -15.32 -22.23
C SER A 6 -32.62 -15.61 -21.05
N SER A 7 -32.81 -16.74 -20.37
CA SER A 7 -32.05 -17.04 -19.14
C SER A 7 -30.58 -17.36 -19.40
N GLY A 8 -30.22 -17.77 -20.62
CA GLY A 8 -28.84 -18.07 -21.02
C GLY A 8 -28.05 -16.82 -21.40
N GLU A 9 -28.69 -15.88 -22.09
CA GLU A 9 -28.07 -14.61 -22.53
C GLU A 9 -27.73 -13.71 -21.34
N ASP A 10 -28.62 -13.61 -20.35
CA ASP A 10 -28.37 -12.84 -19.13
C ASP A 10 -27.17 -13.41 -18.35
N SER A 11 -27.09 -14.74 -18.20
CA SER A 11 -25.97 -15.39 -17.51
C SER A 11 -24.63 -15.19 -18.23
N ALA A 12 -24.62 -15.18 -19.57
CA ALA A 12 -23.42 -14.87 -20.36
C ALA A 12 -23.00 -13.40 -20.21
N LEU A 13 -23.97 -12.48 -20.05
CA LEU A 13 -23.72 -11.06 -19.85
C LEU A 13 -23.18 -10.77 -18.43
N TYR A 14 -23.67 -11.47 -17.40
CA TYR A 14 -23.10 -11.43 -16.05
C TYR A 14 -21.69 -12.02 -15.98
N VAL A 15 -21.44 -13.15 -16.66
CA VAL A 15 -20.10 -13.77 -16.73
C VAL A 15 -19.12 -12.86 -17.48
N SER A 16 -19.49 -12.37 -18.67
CA SER A 16 -18.65 -11.46 -19.47
C SER A 16 -18.37 -10.13 -18.75
N GLY A 17 -19.38 -9.58 -18.05
CA GLY A 17 -19.21 -8.39 -17.21
C GLY A 17 -18.27 -8.62 -16.02
N GLY A 18 -18.35 -9.80 -15.40
CA GLY A 18 -17.44 -10.20 -14.31
C GLY A 18 -16.00 -10.38 -14.78
N ASP A 19 -15.79 -10.96 -15.95
CA ASP A 19 -14.46 -11.21 -16.53
C ASP A 19 -13.79 -9.90 -16.99
N ALA A 20 -14.58 -9.01 -17.60
CA ALA A 20 -14.12 -7.68 -18.00
C ALA A 20 -13.79 -6.80 -16.77
N MET A 21 -14.60 -6.86 -15.71
CA MET A 21 -14.37 -6.13 -14.47
C MET A 21 -13.13 -6.64 -13.73
N ARG A 22 -12.90 -7.96 -13.73
CA ARG A 22 -11.69 -8.59 -13.18
C ARG A 22 -10.44 -8.18 -13.97
N GLY A 23 -10.49 -8.19 -15.30
CA GLY A 23 -9.39 -7.75 -16.16
C GLY A 23 -9.07 -6.25 -16.03
N TRP A 24 -10.11 -5.42 -15.96
CA TRP A 24 -9.99 -3.98 -15.75
C TRP A 24 -9.41 -3.66 -14.37
N ALA A 25 -9.81 -4.37 -13.31
CA ALA A 25 -9.25 -4.21 -11.97
C ALA A 25 -7.75 -4.57 -11.91
N ILE A 26 -7.31 -5.60 -12.64
CA ILE A 26 -5.89 -6.00 -12.70
C ILE A 26 -5.07 -4.91 -13.43
N LEU A 27 -5.57 -4.42 -14.56
CA LEU A 27 -4.92 -3.36 -15.32
C LEU A 27 -4.90 -2.03 -14.54
N ALA A 28 -6.01 -1.69 -13.88
CA ALA A 28 -6.11 -0.54 -12.99
C ALA A 28 -5.14 -0.65 -11.82
N SER A 29 -4.94 -1.84 -11.24
CA SER A 29 -3.93 -2.03 -10.18
C SER A 29 -2.51 -1.78 -10.68
N ARG A 30 -2.18 -2.22 -11.90
CA ARG A 30 -0.86 -1.99 -12.52
C ARG A 30 -0.61 -0.50 -12.77
N TRP A 31 -1.61 0.23 -13.26
CA TRP A 31 -1.51 1.68 -13.43
C TRP A 31 -1.45 2.44 -12.10
N LEU A 32 -2.24 2.04 -11.11
CA LEU A 32 -2.17 2.60 -9.76
C LEU A 32 -0.79 2.38 -9.14
N LEU A 33 -0.16 1.22 -9.34
CA LEU A 33 1.20 0.95 -8.85
C LEU A 33 2.24 1.85 -9.50
N VAL A 34 2.17 2.00 -10.82
CA VAL A 34 3.06 2.91 -11.56
C VAL A 34 2.85 4.35 -11.09
N CYS A 35 1.61 4.79 -10.91
CA CYS A 35 1.30 6.10 -10.34
C CYS A 35 1.87 6.24 -8.92
N THR A 36 1.75 5.22 -8.07
CA THR A 36 2.24 5.28 -6.68
C THR A 36 3.78 5.33 -6.64
N TYR A 37 4.46 4.51 -7.44
CA TYR A 37 5.92 4.55 -7.57
C TYR A 37 6.43 5.85 -8.18
N ILE A 38 5.72 6.41 -9.17
CA ILE A 38 6.06 7.72 -9.76
C ILE A 38 5.84 8.85 -8.76
N VAL A 39 4.76 8.81 -7.98
CA VAL A 39 4.50 9.80 -6.92
C VAL A 39 5.57 9.73 -5.84
N VAL A 40 6.00 8.54 -5.44
CA VAL A 40 7.08 8.36 -4.45
C VAL A 40 8.43 8.77 -5.02
N GLY A 41 8.72 8.42 -6.28
CA GLY A 41 9.94 8.81 -6.97
C GLY A 41 10.03 10.32 -7.19
N SER A 42 8.98 10.94 -7.72
CA SER A 42 8.89 12.40 -7.86
C SER A 42 8.91 13.12 -6.51
N GLY A 43 8.24 12.58 -5.49
CA GLY A 43 8.31 13.07 -4.11
C GLY A 43 9.73 13.00 -3.56
N GLY A 44 10.45 11.90 -3.78
CA GLY A 44 11.86 11.75 -3.40
C GLY A 44 12.78 12.72 -4.13
N VAL A 45 12.59 12.92 -5.45
CA VAL A 45 13.36 13.89 -6.25
C VAL A 45 13.06 15.32 -5.80
N PHE A 46 11.81 15.65 -5.51
CA PHE A 46 11.41 16.95 -4.95
C PHE A 46 12.01 17.17 -3.55
N MET A 47 12.04 16.12 -2.73
CA MET A 47 12.67 16.14 -1.40
C MET A 47 14.18 16.39 -1.50
N LEU A 48 14.85 15.72 -2.45
CA LEU A 48 16.27 15.92 -2.74
C LEU A 48 16.55 17.33 -3.26
N TRP A 49 15.67 17.88 -4.09
CA TRP A 49 15.73 19.28 -4.51
C TRP A 49 15.59 20.26 -3.35
N LYS A 50 14.67 20.00 -2.42
CA LYS A 50 14.53 20.79 -1.18
C LYS A 50 15.74 20.66 -0.27
N LEU A 51 16.36 19.47 -0.22
CA LEU A 51 17.57 19.22 0.55
C LEU A 51 18.78 19.97 -0.01
N PHE A 52 18.89 20.06 -1.34
CA PHE A 52 19.95 20.82 -1.99
C PHE A 52 19.83 22.34 -1.76
N GLN A 53 18.60 22.84 -1.64
CA GLN A 53 18.31 24.24 -1.32
C GLN A 53 18.51 24.56 0.18
N VAL A 54 18.31 23.58 1.07
CA VAL A 54 18.43 23.71 2.53
C VAL A 54 19.74 23.08 2.98
N HIS A 55 20.86 23.72 2.64
CA HIS A 55 22.21 23.21 2.91
C HIS A 55 22.66 23.36 4.39
N SER A 56 21.84 23.92 5.30
CA SER A 56 22.35 24.41 6.60
C SER A 56 21.67 23.90 7.89
N GLU A 57 20.64 23.03 7.84
CA GLU A 57 19.93 22.57 9.07
C GLU A 57 19.93 21.03 9.22
N PRO A 58 20.74 20.44 10.13
CA PRO A 58 20.94 18.98 10.23
C PRO A 58 19.70 18.20 10.67
N HIS A 59 18.77 18.83 11.40
CA HIS A 59 17.54 18.18 11.87
C HIS A 59 16.57 17.89 10.72
N ILE A 60 16.53 18.76 9.72
CA ILE A 60 15.65 18.64 8.55
C ILE A 60 16.11 17.48 7.66
N PHE A 61 17.43 17.25 7.59
CA PHE A 61 18.01 16.12 6.87
C PHE A 61 17.52 14.78 7.42
N GLY A 62 17.54 14.60 8.75
CA GLY A 62 17.04 13.38 9.39
C GLY A 62 15.57 13.10 9.08
N TRP A 63 14.72 14.12 9.18
CA TRP A 63 13.30 14.00 8.83
C TRP A 63 13.10 13.67 7.35
N ALA A 64 13.89 14.26 6.46
CA ALA A 64 13.77 14.02 5.03
C ALA A 64 14.10 12.56 4.65
N VAL A 65 15.19 12.02 5.19
CA VAL A 65 15.62 10.64 4.92
C VAL A 65 14.63 9.62 5.52
N ALA A 66 14.19 9.83 6.76
CA ALA A 66 13.21 8.96 7.40
C ALA A 66 11.84 8.98 6.69
N GLY A 67 11.42 10.16 6.22
CA GLY A 67 10.20 10.33 5.43
C GLY A 67 10.27 9.61 4.08
N LEU A 68 11.41 9.71 3.37
CA LEU A 68 11.62 9.00 2.10
C LEU A 68 11.58 7.47 2.28
N CYS A 69 12.27 6.96 3.31
CA CYS A 69 12.29 5.53 3.60
C CYS A 69 10.88 5.00 3.90
N THR A 70 10.12 5.72 4.73
CA THR A 70 8.74 5.38 5.07
C THR A 70 7.81 5.46 3.85
N ALA A 71 7.97 6.48 3.02
CA ALA A 71 7.19 6.66 1.80
C ALA A 71 7.44 5.56 0.76
N ILE A 72 8.59 4.88 0.78
CA ILE A 72 8.88 3.70 -0.04
C ILE A 72 8.34 2.42 0.62
N ALA A 73 8.47 2.29 1.94
CA ALA A 73 8.04 1.10 2.68
C ALA A 73 6.52 0.87 2.62
N ILE A 74 5.71 1.93 2.70
CA ILE A 74 4.24 1.87 2.62
C ILE A 74 3.76 1.23 1.30
N PRO A 75 4.06 1.78 0.11
CA PRO A 75 3.59 1.23 -1.16
C PRO A 75 4.20 -0.15 -1.44
N LEU A 76 5.42 -0.43 -1.00
CA LEU A 76 6.03 -1.75 -1.14
C LEU A 76 5.24 -2.83 -0.37
N SER A 77 4.81 -2.52 0.86
CA SER A 77 3.97 -3.42 1.66
C SER A 77 2.56 -3.58 1.06
N LEU A 78 1.92 -2.48 0.66
CA LEU A 78 0.60 -2.51 0.02
C LEU A 78 0.61 -3.34 -1.27
N HIS A 79 1.70 -3.29 -2.03
CA HIS A 79 1.87 -4.10 -3.24
C HIS A 79 1.83 -5.60 -2.94
N GLY A 80 2.64 -6.07 -1.98
CA GLY A 80 2.69 -7.50 -1.64
C GLY A 80 1.37 -8.02 -1.09
N ILE A 81 0.63 -7.18 -0.34
CA ILE A 81 -0.71 -7.51 0.15
C ILE A 81 -1.69 -7.61 -1.02
N HIS A 82 -1.68 -6.64 -1.94
CA HIS A 82 -2.58 -6.64 -3.09
C HIS A 82 -2.39 -7.87 -3.99
N MET A 83 -1.14 -8.25 -4.26
CA MET A 83 -0.83 -9.46 -5.04
C MET A 83 -1.37 -10.73 -4.36
N HIS A 84 -1.29 -10.81 -3.03
CA HIS A 84 -1.83 -11.93 -2.28
C HIS A 84 -3.36 -11.93 -2.21
N ILE A 85 -4.02 -10.76 -2.16
CA ILE A 85 -5.49 -10.70 -2.15
C ILE A 85 -6.06 -11.17 -3.50
N VAL A 86 -5.43 -10.79 -4.62
CA VAL A 86 -5.90 -11.16 -5.96
C VAL A 86 -5.70 -12.65 -6.25
N HIS A 87 -4.64 -13.27 -5.74
CA HIS A 87 -4.36 -14.70 -5.88
C HIS A 87 -4.69 -15.50 -4.60
N TYR A 88 -5.88 -15.30 -4.02
CA TYR A 88 -6.30 -16.03 -2.82
C TYR A 88 -6.41 -17.54 -3.11
N TYR A 89 -5.33 -18.30 -2.82
CA TYR A 89 -5.25 -19.73 -3.14
C TYR A 89 -5.50 -20.61 -1.92
N SER A 90 -5.27 -20.11 -0.71
CA SER A 90 -5.47 -20.88 0.52
C SER A 90 -5.72 -19.99 1.76
N PRO A 91 -6.44 -20.49 2.79
CA PRO A 91 -6.69 -19.75 4.03
C PRO A 91 -5.42 -19.38 4.83
N LEU A 92 -4.29 -20.06 4.56
CA LEU A 92 -2.99 -19.81 5.18
C LEU A 92 -2.36 -18.47 4.75
N GLN A 93 -2.80 -17.89 3.63
CA GLN A 93 -2.25 -16.67 3.04
C GLN A 93 -2.49 -15.41 3.89
N ARG A 94 -3.46 -15.47 4.81
CA ARG A 94 -3.75 -14.39 5.78
C ARG A 94 -2.58 -14.10 6.73
N TYR A 95 -1.80 -15.12 7.07
CA TYR A 95 -0.63 -14.97 7.95
C TYR A 95 0.47 -14.14 7.27
N TYR A 96 0.71 -14.35 5.98
CA TYR A 96 1.70 -13.59 5.21
C TYR A 96 1.33 -12.11 5.10
N ILE A 97 0.03 -11.80 4.91
CA ILE A 97 -0.48 -10.43 4.89
C ILE A 97 -0.18 -9.73 6.23
N ARG A 98 -0.41 -10.39 7.37
CA ARG A 98 -0.11 -9.82 8.70
C ARG A 98 1.38 -9.53 8.91
N ILE A 99 2.26 -10.43 8.46
CA ILE A 99 3.72 -10.22 8.53
C ILE A 99 4.11 -9.02 7.66
N LEU A 100 3.53 -8.88 6.47
CA LEU A 100 3.81 -7.75 5.59
C LEU A 100 3.33 -6.40 6.16
N TRP A 101 2.25 -6.41 6.95
CA TRP A 101 1.71 -5.23 7.64
C TRP A 101 2.59 -4.74 8.81
N MET A 102 3.46 -5.59 9.36
CA MET A 102 4.41 -5.15 10.39
C MET A 102 5.36 -4.08 9.82
N VAL A 103 5.99 -4.37 8.68
CA VAL A 103 7.01 -3.50 8.07
C VAL A 103 6.60 -2.02 7.91
N PRO A 104 5.42 -1.67 7.35
CA PRO A 104 5.01 -0.27 7.21
C PRO A 104 4.67 0.39 8.55
N ILE A 105 4.10 -0.34 9.51
CA ILE A 105 3.80 0.20 10.85
C ILE A 105 5.09 0.58 11.57
N TYR A 106 6.10 -0.29 11.52
CA TYR A 106 7.41 -0.03 12.10
C TYR A 106 8.15 1.14 11.42
N ALA A 107 8.06 1.24 10.08
CA ALA A 107 8.62 2.36 9.34
C ALA A 107 7.95 3.70 9.73
N LEU A 108 6.62 3.70 9.83
CA LEU A 108 5.84 4.88 10.22
C LEU A 108 6.17 5.33 11.64
N GLU A 109 6.24 4.38 12.59
CA GLU A 109 6.61 4.66 13.99
C GLU A 109 8.01 5.28 14.07
N SER A 110 8.98 4.74 13.33
CA SER A 110 10.34 5.29 13.27
C SER A 110 10.38 6.72 12.74
N PHE A 111 9.57 7.05 11.74
CA PHE A 111 9.46 8.42 11.22
C PHE A 111 8.77 9.38 12.20
N LEU A 112 7.65 8.96 12.81
CA LEU A 112 6.94 9.77 13.80
C LEU A 112 7.76 9.98 15.07
N ALA A 113 8.49 8.96 15.55
CA ALA A 113 9.39 9.08 16.69
C ALA A 113 10.46 10.15 16.47
N LEU A 114 10.92 10.31 15.23
CA LEU A 114 11.87 11.33 14.86
C LEU A 114 11.25 12.74 14.74
N ARG A 115 9.99 12.83 14.29
CA ARG A 115 9.29 14.12 14.08
C ARG A 115 8.60 14.66 15.33
N PHE A 116 7.96 13.80 16.10
CA PHE A 116 7.13 14.15 17.25
C PHE A 116 7.25 13.10 18.36
N ARG A 117 7.95 13.47 19.45
CA ARG A 117 8.12 12.58 20.62
C ARG A 117 6.80 12.19 21.29
N GLU A 118 5.79 13.06 21.28
CA GLU A 118 4.52 12.78 21.98
C GLU A 118 3.66 11.73 21.27
N GLN A 119 3.66 11.69 19.93
CA GLN A 119 2.86 10.70 19.19
C GLN A 119 3.50 9.31 19.17
N LYS A 120 4.78 9.20 19.53
CA LYS A 120 5.49 7.93 19.69
C LYS A 120 4.75 6.99 20.64
N VAL A 121 4.33 7.48 21.80
CA VAL A 121 3.68 6.66 22.85
C VAL A 121 2.36 6.07 22.37
N TYR A 122 1.58 6.81 21.58
CA TYR A 122 0.31 6.34 21.02
C TYR A 122 0.50 5.27 19.94
N LEU A 123 1.53 5.41 19.09
CA LEU A 123 1.84 4.40 18.08
C LEU A 123 2.45 3.14 18.68
N GLU A 124 3.32 3.29 19.69
CA GLU A 124 3.90 2.16 20.40
C GLU A 124 2.81 1.33 21.11
N THR A 125 1.84 1.98 21.77
CA THR A 125 0.71 1.27 22.39
C THR A 125 -0.19 0.58 21.36
N MET A 126 -0.44 1.22 20.20
CA MET A 126 -1.22 0.59 19.13
C MET A 126 -0.51 -0.63 18.53
N ARG A 127 0.84 -0.59 18.42
CA ARG A 127 1.65 -1.73 17.98
C ARG A 127 1.57 -2.88 18.97
N GLU A 128 1.73 -2.62 20.26
CA GLU A 128 1.62 -3.68 21.29
C GLU A 128 0.23 -4.33 21.29
N ALA A 129 -0.83 -3.54 21.07
CA ALA A 129 -2.17 -4.09 20.90
C ALA A 129 -2.34 -4.95 19.63
N TYR A 130 -1.63 -4.62 18.54
CA TYR A 130 -1.62 -5.41 17.30
C TYR A 130 -0.80 -6.71 17.43
N GLU A 131 0.31 -6.69 18.16
CA GLU A 131 1.11 -7.90 18.43
C GLU A 131 0.44 -8.88 19.40
N ALA A 132 -0.44 -8.39 20.27
CA ALA A 132 -1.15 -9.21 21.25
C ALA A 132 -2.27 -10.10 20.64
N TYR A 133 -2.60 -9.96 19.35
CA TYR A 133 -3.80 -10.52 18.71
C TYR A 133 -3.51 -11.30 17.40
#